data_AF-A0A1I1B502-F1
#
_entry.id   AF-A0A1I1B502-F1
#
_cell.length_a   1.000
_cell.length_b   1.000
_cell.length_c   1.000
_cell.angle_alpha   90.00
_cell.angle_beta   90.00
_cell.angle_gamma   90.00
#
_symmetry.space_group_name_H-M   'P 1'
#
loop_
_entity.id
_entity.type
_entity.pdbx_description
1 polymer ?
#
loop_
_entity_poly.entity_id
_entity_poly.type
_entity_poly.pdbx_seq_one_letter_code
_entity_poly.pdbx_strand_id
1 'polypeptide(L)' 'MNLSDKNNMSSKMEQVPVTYDTYGRMKFHSDYHGRQKTPRTTSDEKFLIENYAKIGPEQVSFALERTIHTIMTRAYELR' A
#
# COMPACT_ATOMS: atom_id res chain seq x y z
N MET A 1 44.40 7.08 -12.25
CA MET A 1 43.52 8.13 -11.71
C MET A 1 43.25 9.11 -12.85
N ASN A 2 42.18 9.03 -13.65
CA ASN A 2 40.72 9.05 -13.44
C ASN A 2 40.11 10.45 -13.61
N LEU A 3 39.30 10.62 -14.66
CA LEU A 3 38.14 11.55 -14.66
C LEU A 3 36.84 10.91 -15.22
N SER A 4 36.88 9.67 -15.71
CA SER A 4 35.72 8.95 -16.29
C SER A 4 34.91 8.13 -15.28
N ASP A 5 35.45 7.84 -14.09
CA ASP A 5 34.80 6.90 -13.15
C ASP A 5 33.82 7.56 -12.18
N LYS A 6 33.55 8.87 -12.31
CA LYS A 6 32.65 9.59 -11.40
C LYS A 6 31.16 9.55 -11.80
N ASN A 7 30.82 8.97 -12.94
CA ASN A 7 29.45 8.96 -13.46
C ASN A 7 28.88 7.55 -13.58
N ASN A 8 28.77 6.80 -12.47
CA ASN A 8 27.71 5.79 -12.36
C ASN A 8 27.43 5.34 -10.91
N MET A 9 27.26 6.30 -10.00
CA MET A 9 26.63 6.04 -8.70
C MET A 9 25.29 6.76 -8.60
N SER A 10 24.50 6.75 -9.69
CA SER A 10 23.05 6.90 -9.55
C SER A 10 22.56 5.52 -9.15
N SER A 11 22.45 5.31 -7.84
CA SER A 11 21.88 4.10 -7.25
C SER A 11 20.54 3.83 -7.93
N LYS A 12 20.50 2.87 -8.85
CA LYS A 12 19.26 2.23 -9.27
C LYS A 12 18.57 1.80 -7.98
N MET A 13 17.53 2.52 -7.55
CA MET A 13 16.64 2.00 -6.54
C MET A 13 16.10 0.70 -7.13
N GLU A 14 16.53 -0.44 -6.59
CA GLU A 14 15.94 -1.73 -6.95
C GLU A 14 14.46 -1.63 -6.64
N GLN A 15 13.64 -1.52 -7.68
CA GLN A 15 12.20 -1.50 -7.52
C GLN A 15 11.80 -2.86 -6.93
N VAL A 16 11.24 -2.83 -5.74
CA VAL A 16 10.66 -4.03 -5.14
C VAL A 16 9.57 -4.51 -6.11
N PRO A 17 9.56 -5.78 -6.54
CA PRO A 17 8.52 -6.24 -7.44
C PRO A 17 7.18 -6.31 -6.71
N VAL A 18 6.11 -5.90 -7.39
CA VAL A 18 4.74 -6.14 -6.91
C VAL A 18 4.48 -7.65 -6.91
N THR A 19 3.95 -8.15 -5.80
CA THR A 19 3.56 -9.56 -5.66
C THR A 19 2.12 -9.69 -5.21
N TYR A 20 1.51 -10.84 -5.49
CA TYR A 20 0.08 -11.10 -5.23
C TYR A 20 -0.08 -12.36 -4.39
N ASP A 21 -1.20 -12.44 -3.67
CA ASP A 21 -1.62 -13.68 -3.02
C ASP A 21 -2.44 -14.58 -3.98
N THR A 22 -2.88 -15.74 -3.49
CA THR A 22 -3.67 -16.70 -4.28
C THR A 22 -5.02 -16.17 -4.74
N TYR A 23 -5.50 -15.07 -4.18
CA TYR A 23 -6.75 -14.39 -4.56
C TYR A 23 -6.51 -13.21 -5.50
N GLY A 24 -5.27 -13.00 -5.96
CA GLY A 24 -4.91 -11.88 -6.83
C GLY A 24 -4.83 -10.54 -6.10
N ARG A 25 -4.80 -10.51 -4.76
CA ARG A 25 -4.69 -9.26 -4.00
C ARG A 25 -3.22 -8.87 -3.86
N MET A 26 -2.93 -7.59 -4.04
CA MET A 26 -1.58 -7.07 -3.84
C MET A 26 -1.10 -7.36 -2.41
N LYS A 27 0.06 -8.00 -2.28
CA LYS A 27 0.76 -8.14 -1.00
C LYS A 27 1.36 -6.79 -0.57
N PHE A 28 1.93 -6.75 0.63
CA PHE A 28 2.62 -5.54 1.09
C PHE A 28 3.68 -5.10 0.07
N HIS A 29 3.72 -3.79 -0.18
CA HIS A 29 4.63 -3.13 -1.11
C HIS A 29 4.87 -1.73 -0.56
N SER A 30 6.14 -1.34 -0.39
CA SER A 30 6.50 -0.08 0.26
C SER A 30 5.86 1.14 -0.39
N ASP A 31 5.79 1.13 -1.71
CA ASP A 31 5.37 2.31 -2.49
C ASP A 31 3.84 2.53 -2.47
N TYR A 32 3.06 1.50 -2.11
CA TYR A 32 1.60 1.56 -2.08
C TYR A 32 1.03 1.46 -0.66
N HIS A 33 1.80 0.93 0.28
CA HIS A 33 1.32 0.62 1.63
C HIS A 33 2.11 1.37 2.72
N GLY A 34 2.39 2.65 2.47
CA GLY A 34 3.20 3.51 3.36
C GLY A 34 2.64 3.67 4.76
N ARG A 35 1.31 3.59 4.92
CA ARG A 35 0.63 3.69 6.22
C ARG A 35 0.39 2.34 6.89
N GLN A 36 0.94 1.23 6.38
CA GLN A 36 0.83 -0.08 7.00
C GLN A 36 1.38 -0.06 8.45
N LYS A 37 0.71 -0.76 9.38
CA LYS A 37 1.03 -0.83 10.83
C LYS A 37 0.97 0.49 11.61
N THR A 38 0.68 1.63 10.98
CA THR A 38 0.42 2.89 11.71
C THR A 38 -0.96 2.85 12.40
N PRO A 39 -1.18 3.60 13.50
CA PRO A 39 -2.51 3.74 14.10
C PRO A 39 -3.54 4.26 13.08
N ARG A 40 -4.79 3.78 13.18
CA ARG A 40 -5.90 4.32 12.38
C ARG A 40 -6.49 5.54 13.05
N THR A 41 -6.82 6.55 12.25
CA THR A 41 -7.58 7.71 12.72
C THR A 41 -9.08 7.45 12.55
N THR A 42 -9.90 8.22 13.27
CA THR A 42 -11.35 8.23 13.05
C THR A 42 -11.73 8.63 11.62
N SER A 43 -10.92 9.49 10.98
CA SER A 43 -11.11 9.85 9.56
C SER A 43 -10.84 8.68 8.61
N ASP A 44 -9.84 7.84 8.89
CA ASP A 44 -9.58 6.63 8.08
C ASP A 44 -10.78 5.67 8.15
N GLU A 45 -11.38 5.50 9.33
CA GLU A 45 -12.51 4.60 9.55
C GLU A 45 -13.79 5.13 8.92
N LYS A 46 -14.04 6.43 9.07
CA LYS A 46 -15.14 7.10 8.39
C LYS A 46 -15.02 6.93 6.87
N PHE A 47 -13.84 7.19 6.31
CA PHE A 47 -13.57 6.99 4.88
C PHE A 47 -13.82 5.54 4.47
N LEU A 48 -13.32 4.58 5.25
CA LEU A 48 -13.51 3.15 5.01
C LEU A 48 -15.01 2.80 4.94
N ILE A 49 -15.80 3.15 5.96
CA ILE A 49 -17.24 2.84 6.04
C ILE A 49 -17.99 3.46 4.85
N GLU A 50 -17.71 4.72 4.55
CA GLU A 50 -18.42 5.49 3.53
C GLU A 50 -18.11 5.02 2.09
N ASN A 51 -16.94 4.40 1.86
CA ASN A 51 -16.46 4.10 0.51
C ASN A 51 -16.31 2.61 0.21
N TYR A 52 -16.23 1.73 1.21
CA TYR A 52 -15.97 0.30 1.00
C TYR A 52 -16.95 -0.34 0.00
N ALA A 53 -18.25 -0.07 0.13
CA ALA A 53 -19.27 -0.59 -0.77
C ALA A 53 -19.33 0.14 -2.13
N LYS A 54 -18.80 1.37 -2.22
CA LYS A 54 -18.89 2.22 -3.41
C LYS A 54 -17.75 1.95 -4.40
N ILE A 55 -16.52 1.88 -3.90
CA ILE A 55 -15.30 1.79 -4.73
C ILE A 55 -14.56 0.46 -4.55
N GLY A 56 -15.02 -0.38 -3.61
CA GLY A 56 -14.42 -1.68 -3.35
C GLY A 56 -13.14 -1.63 -2.51
N PRO A 57 -12.70 -2.79 -1.99
CA PRO A 57 -11.59 -2.89 -1.05
C PRO A 57 -10.22 -2.55 -1.67
N GLU A 58 -10.05 -2.74 -2.97
CA GLU A 58 -8.81 -2.41 -3.68
C GLU A 58 -8.60 -0.90 -3.78
N GLN A 59 -9.62 -0.14 -4.18
CA GLN A 59 -9.48 1.32 -4.25
C GLN A 59 -9.35 1.95 -2.86
N VAL A 60 -10.04 1.40 -1.85
CA VAL A 60 -9.85 1.83 -0.46
C VAL A 60 -8.44 1.49 0.05
N SER A 61 -7.86 0.38 -0.40
CA SER A 61 -6.49 -0.04 -0.06
C SER A 61 -5.45 0.99 -0.53
N PHE A 62 -5.59 1.49 -1.75
CA PHE A 62 -4.76 2.57 -2.25
C PHE A 62 -5.00 3.89 -1.50
N ALA A 63 -6.27 4.27 -1.30
CA ALA A 63 -6.60 5.54 -0.64
C ALA A 63 -6.13 5.62 0.82
N LEU A 64 -6.09 4.49 1.54
CA LEU A 64 -5.65 4.43 2.93
C LEU A 64 -4.21 3.92 3.07
N GLU A 65 -3.52 3.66 1.95
CA GLU A 65 -2.14 3.16 1.89
C GLU A 65 -1.92 1.94 2.80
N ARG A 66 -2.84 0.97 2.74
CA ARG A 66 -2.80 -0.28 3.52
C ARG A 66 -3.24 -1.44 2.66
N THR A 67 -2.73 -2.63 2.93
CA THR A 67 -3.06 -3.82 2.13
C THR A 67 -4.56 -4.08 2.06
N ILE A 68 -5.04 -4.63 0.93
CA ILE A 68 -6.44 -5.05 0.74
C ILE A 68 -6.90 -5.94 1.90
N HIS A 69 -6.04 -6.85 2.36
CA HIS A 69 -6.32 -7.69 3.53
C HIS A 69 -6.62 -6.85 4.80
N THR A 70 -5.78 -5.87 5.13
CA THR A 70 -5.99 -4.97 6.26
C THR A 70 -7.27 -4.13 6.14
N ILE A 71 -7.66 -3.76 4.91
CA ILE A 71 -8.93 -3.06 4.64
C ILE A 71 -10.12 -3.98 4.91
N MET A 72 -10.11 -5.19 4.35
CA MET A 72 -11.20 -6.17 4.50
C MET A 72 -11.40 -6.55 5.97
N THR A 73 -10.32 -6.85 6.70
CA THR A 73 -10.40 -7.20 8.13
C THR A 73 -11.02 -6.06 8.94
N ARG A 74 -10.58 -4.81 8.73
CA ARG A 74 -11.14 -3.68 9.47
C ARG A 74 -12.59 -3.40 9.10
N ALA A 75 -12.96 -3.54 7.83
CA ALA A 75 -14.34 -3.37 7.38
C ALA A 75 -15.27 -4.44 8.01
N TYR A 76 -14.76 -5.64 8.25
CA TYR A 76 -15.50 -6.69 8.97
C TYR A 76 -15.65 -6.36 10.45
N GLU A 77 -14.61 -5.86 11.12
CA GLU A 77 -14.65 -5.47 12.53
C GLU A 77 -15.59 -4.29 12.84
N LEU A 78 -15.88 -3.44 11.85
CA LEU A 78 -16.74 -2.27 11.97
C LEU A 78 -18.22 -2.55 11.60
N ARG A 79 -18.57 -3.80 11.25
CA ARG A 79 -19.94 -4.24 10.97
C ARG A 79 -20.62 -4.79 12.22
#